data_AF-A0A2D6G8Z9-F1
#
_entry.id   AF-A0A2D6G8Z9-F1
#
_cell.length_a   1.000
_cell.length_b   1.000
_cell.length_c   1.000
_cell.angle_alpha   90.00
_cell.angle_beta   90.00
_cell.angle_gamma   90.00
#
_symmetry.space_group_name_H-M   'P 1'
#
loop_
_entity.id
_entity.type
_entity.pdbx_description
1 polymer ?
#
loop_
_entity_poly.entity_id
_entity_poly.type
_entity_poly.pdbx_seq_one_letter_code
_entity_poly.pdbx_strand_id
1 'polypeptide(L)'
;MLHTFDAQALSSTDVHDPERKSSLMTLLKLGVGFVISMYVIYCLITQKVWIRKVFAWRTRDEYPKVFLMNIIGGTLIAIWLIAGPLLID
;
A
#
# COMPACT_ATOMS: atom_id res chain seq x y z
N MET A 1 40.12 11.20 -24.75
CA MET A 1 38.73 11.30 -25.22
C MET A 1 37.83 10.12 -24.82
N LEU A 2 38.33 8.99 -24.29
CA LEU A 2 37.46 7.90 -23.80
C LEU A 2 36.91 8.10 -22.38
N HIS A 3 37.62 8.82 -21.49
CA HIS A 3 37.19 8.97 -20.08
C HIS A 3 35.98 9.90 -19.85
N THR A 4 35.58 10.70 -20.84
CA THR A 4 34.42 11.60 -20.73
C THR A 4 33.11 10.95 -21.20
N PHE A 5 33.16 9.84 -21.93
CA PHE A 5 31.97 9.13 -22.40
C PHE A 5 31.29 8.32 -21.29
N ASP A 6 32.07 7.69 -20.40
CA ASP A 6 31.53 6.89 -19.29
C ASP A 6 30.79 7.76 -18.26
N ALA A 7 31.27 8.99 -18.03
CA ALA A 7 30.59 9.95 -17.15
C ALA A 7 29.24 10.44 -17.73
N GLN A 8 29.11 10.50 -19.05
CA GLN A 8 27.88 10.92 -19.72
C GLN A 8 26.84 9.78 -19.79
N ALA A 9 27.29 8.52 -19.87
CA ALA A 9 26.41 7.35 -19.86
C ALA A 9 25.73 7.09 -18.51
N LEU A 10 26.42 7.35 -17.39
CA LEU A 10 25.85 7.26 -16.03
C LEU A 10 24.91 8.43 -15.69
N SER A 11 25.06 9.57 -16.36
CA SER A 11 24.19 10.75 -16.19
C SER A 11 22.91 10.64 -17.04
N SER A 12 22.95 10.04 -18.23
CA SER A 12 21.76 9.86 -19.08
C SER A 12 20.73 8.86 -18.54
N THR A 13 21.08 7.98 -17.60
CA THR A 13 20.10 7.17 -16.84
C THR A 13 19.55 7.85 -15.60
N ASP A 14 20.06 9.03 -15.23
CA ASP A 14 19.64 9.74 -14.00
C ASP A 14 18.82 11.02 -14.28
N VAL A 15 18.80 11.52 -15.52
CA VAL A 15 18.25 12.85 -15.88
C VAL A 15 16.87 12.83 -16.52
N HIS A 16 16.25 11.66 -16.76
CA HIS A 16 14.85 11.60 -17.19
C HIS A 16 14.15 10.45 -16.48
N ASP A 17 13.46 10.74 -15.39
CA ASP A 17 11.99 10.83 -15.43
C ASP A 17 11.38 11.08 -14.03
N PRO A 18 11.15 12.35 -13.62
CA PRO A 18 10.31 12.62 -12.46
C PRO A 18 8.87 12.08 -12.63
N GLU A 19 8.40 11.94 -13.87
CA GLU A 19 7.07 11.42 -14.25
C GLU A 19 6.90 9.90 -13.96
N ARG A 20 7.91 9.07 -14.18
CA ARG A 20 7.91 7.60 -13.92
C ARG A 20 8.09 7.30 -12.45
N LYS A 21 8.88 8.08 -11.70
CA LYS A 21 8.92 7.96 -10.24
C LYS A 21 7.55 8.26 -9.64
N SER A 22 6.89 9.32 -10.11
CA SER A 22 5.52 9.66 -9.73
C SER A 22 4.53 8.55 -10.09
N SER A 23 4.58 8.04 -11.31
CA SER A 23 3.69 6.97 -11.80
C SER A 23 3.88 5.65 -11.05
N LEU A 24 5.12 5.25 -10.78
CA LEU A 24 5.42 4.05 -9.98
C LEU A 24 4.93 4.20 -8.53
N MET A 25 5.14 5.36 -7.90
CA MET A 25 4.60 5.64 -6.57
C MET A 25 3.08 5.59 -6.54
N THR A 26 2.40 6.09 -7.58
CA THR A 26 0.94 6.03 -7.72
C THR A 26 0.45 4.60 -7.88
N LEU A 27 1.09 3.80 -8.74
CA LEU A 27 0.77 2.37 -8.89
C LEU A 27 1.02 1.57 -7.60
N LEU A 28 2.10 1.87 -6.87
CA LEU A 28 2.38 1.26 -5.57
C LEU A 28 1.30 1.63 -4.55
N LYS A 29 0.90 2.90 -4.45
CA LYS A 29 -0.20 3.33 -3.56
C LYS A 29 -1.51 2.63 -3.91
N LEU A 30 -1.84 2.55 -5.21
CA LEU A 30 -3.03 1.85 -5.70
C LEU A 30 -2.98 0.35 -5.36
N GLY A 31 -1.83 -0.30 -5.60
CA GLY A 31 -1.61 -1.70 -5.28
C GLY A 31 -1.72 -1.99 -3.77
N VAL A 32 -1.10 -1.16 -2.93
CA VAL A 32 -1.21 -1.28 -1.47
C VAL A 32 -2.66 -1.08 -1.01
N GLY A 33 -3.37 -0.07 -1.54
CA GLY A 33 -4.78 0.15 -1.23
C GLY A 33 -5.67 -1.03 -1.64
N PHE A 34 -5.38 -1.66 -2.79
CA PHE A 34 -6.08 -2.85 -3.27
C PHE A 34 -5.84 -4.07 -2.38
N VAL A 35 -4.58 -4.31 -1.98
CA VAL A 35 -4.22 -5.40 -1.07
C VAL A 35 -4.89 -5.24 0.29
N ILE A 36 -4.90 -4.02 0.84
CA ILE A 36 -5.58 -3.72 2.10
C ILE A 36 -7.10 -3.93 1.96
N SER A 37 -7.70 -3.50 0.85
CA SER A 37 -9.12 -3.71 0.58
C SER A 37 -9.47 -5.20 0.47
N MET A 38 -8.67 -5.99 -0.26
CA MET A 38 -8.83 -7.44 -0.30
C MET A 38 -8.71 -8.07 1.08
N TYR A 39 -7.78 -7.59 1.92
CA TYR A 39 -7.64 -8.09 3.29
C TYR A 39 -8.88 -7.79 4.14
N VAL A 40 -9.43 -6.58 4.05
CA VAL A 40 -10.66 -6.16 4.74
C VAL A 40 -11.85 -7.02 4.27
N ILE A 41 -12.01 -7.23 2.96
CA ILE A 41 -13.06 -8.09 2.38
C ILE A 41 -12.89 -9.55 2.85
N TYR A 42 -11.66 -10.06 2.83
CA TYR A 42 -11.36 -11.41 3.31
C TYR A 42 -11.73 -11.57 4.78
N CYS A 43 -11.39 -10.58 5.63
CA CYS A 43 -11.80 -10.55 7.04
C CYS A 43 -13.33 -10.53 7.20
N LEU A 44 -14.04 -9.79 6.35
CA LEU A 44 -15.52 -9.73 6.36
C LEU A 44 -16.16 -11.07 5.97
N ILE A 45 -15.67 -11.72 4.91
CA ILE A 45 -16.20 -13.00 4.42
C ILE A 45 -15.92 -14.13 5.39
N THR A 46 -14.67 -14.25 5.84
CA THR A 46 -14.28 -15.34 6.74
C THR A 46 -14.69 -15.09 8.18
N GLN A 47 -15.05 -13.84 8.54
CA GLN A 47 -15.27 -13.39 9.92
C GLN A 47 -14.13 -13.81 10.87
N LYS A 48 -12.92 -13.98 10.32
CA LYS A 48 -11.72 -14.41 11.04
C LYS A 48 -10.72 -13.27 11.06
N VAL A 49 -10.20 -13.00 12.25
CA VAL A 49 -9.15 -12.00 12.48
C VAL A 49 -7.83 -12.68 12.75
N TRP A 50 -6.77 -12.15 12.15
CA TRP A 50 -5.43 -12.44 12.63
C TRP A 50 -5.22 -11.71 13.96
N ILE A 51 -5.20 -12.45 15.05
CA ILE A 51 -4.94 -11.87 16.36
C ILE A 51 -3.44 -12.03 16.67
N ARG A 52 -2.71 -10.90 16.71
CA ARG A 52 -1.25 -10.92 16.96
C ARG A 52 -0.87 -11.44 18.35
N LYS A 53 -1.80 -11.44 19.30
CA LYS A 53 -1.57 -11.90 20.68
C LYS A 53 -1.47 -13.41 20.83
N VAL A 54 -2.22 -14.16 20.02
CA VAL A 54 -2.17 -15.64 20.03
C VAL A 54 -1.75 -16.23 18.69
N PHE A 55 -1.26 -15.38 17.77
CA PHE A 55 -0.82 -15.74 16.41
C PHE A 55 -1.75 -16.75 15.71
N ALA A 56 -3.05 -16.58 15.90
CA ALA A 56 -4.07 -17.51 15.39
C ALA A 56 -5.21 -16.74 14.74
N TRP A 57 -5.82 -17.38 13.74
CA TRP A 57 -7.07 -16.93 13.15
C TRP A 57 -8.23 -17.28 14.08
N ARG A 58 -8.79 -16.26 14.74
CA ARG A 58 -9.96 -16.43 15.62
C ARG A 58 -11.20 -15.78 15.02
N THR A 59 -12.36 -16.29 15.38
CA THR A 59 -13.65 -15.76 14.90
C THR A 59 -13.96 -14.42 15.55
N ARG A 60 -14.78 -13.61 14.87
CA ARG A 60 -15.25 -12.31 15.35
C ARG A 60 -15.92 -12.39 16.73
N ASP A 61 -16.53 -13.52 17.05
CA ASP A 61 -17.33 -13.72 18.27
C ASP A 61 -16.52 -13.60 19.57
N GLU A 62 -15.27 -14.10 19.58
CA GLU A 62 -14.40 -14.01 20.76
C GLU A 62 -13.81 -12.59 20.95
N TYR A 63 -13.55 -11.86 19.86
CA TYR A 63 -12.86 -10.56 19.91
C TYR A 63 -13.44 -9.53 18.92
N PRO A 64 -14.69 -9.08 19.13
CA PRO A 64 -15.37 -8.16 18.20
C PRO A 64 -14.66 -6.80 18.09
N LYS A 65 -14.02 -6.36 19.17
CA LYS A 65 -13.32 -5.06 19.22
C LYS A 65 -12.05 -5.05 18.35
N VAL A 66 -11.31 -6.15 18.32
CA VAL A 66 -10.08 -6.28 17.52
C VAL A 66 -10.40 -6.44 16.03
N PHE A 67 -11.51 -7.13 15.72
CA PHE A 67 -12.07 -7.19 14.37
C PHE A 67 -12.39 -5.79 13.84
N LEU A 68 -13.17 -5.02 14.60
CA LEU A 68 -13.57 -3.67 14.21
C LEU A 68 -12.33 -2.77 14.00
N MET A 69 -11.32 -2.88 14.86
CA MET A 69 -10.10 -2.09 14.76
C MET A 69 -9.27 -2.41 13.50
N ASN A 70 -9.21 -3.68 13.07
CA ASN A 70 -8.56 -4.07 11.82
C ASN A 70 -9.30 -3.53 10.59
N ILE A 71 -10.64 -3.62 10.60
CA ILE A 71 -11.47 -3.11 9.52
C ILE A 71 -11.31 -1.59 9.42
N ILE A 72 -11.50 -0.86 10.53
CA ILE A 72 -11.36 0.61 10.59
C ILE A 72 -9.95 1.03 10.19
N GLY A 73 -8.91 0.36 10.68
CA GLY A 73 -7.53 0.65 10.29
C GLY A 73 -7.29 0.42 8.80
N GLY A 74 -7.80 -0.69 8.25
CA GLY A 74 -7.70 -0.99 6.82
C GLY A 74 -8.44 0.01 5.95
N THR A 75 -9.69 0.37 6.30
CA THR A 75 -10.43 1.39 5.55
C THR A 75 -9.83 2.78 5.70
N LEU A 76 -9.32 3.19 6.87
CA LEU A 76 -8.64 4.47 7.01
C LEU A 76 -7.42 4.56 6.10
N ILE A 77 -6.59 3.51 6.05
CA ILE A 77 -5.39 3.50 5.20
C ILE A 77 -5.79 3.48 3.72
N ALA A 78 -6.80 2.69 3.35
CA ALA A 78 -7.31 2.66 1.98
C ALA A 78 -7.84 4.03 1.55
N ILE A 79 -8.66 4.68 2.38
CA ILE A 79 -9.17 6.04 2.14
C ILE A 79 -8.01 7.03 2.06
N TRP A 80 -7.02 6.95 2.94
CA TRP A 80 -5.87 7.87 2.91
C TRP A 80 -5.05 7.71 1.63
N LEU A 81 -4.86 6.48 1.15
CA LEU A 81 -4.17 6.20 -0.11
C LEU A 81 -4.93 6.72 -1.33
N ILE A 82 -6.28 6.73 -1.29
CA ILE A 82 -7.15 7.25 -2.35
C ILE A 82 -7.31 8.77 -2.26
N ALA A 83 -7.35 9.34 -1.05
CA ALA A 83 -7.47 10.77 -0.81
C ALA A 83 -6.21 11.54 -1.22
N GLY A 84 -5.04 10.90 -1.18
CA GLY A 84 -3.77 11.49 -1.63
C GLY A 84 -3.84 12.06 -3.05
N PRO A 85 -4.20 11.27 -4.07
CA PRO A 85 -4.38 11.80 -5.42
C PRO A 85 -5.53 12.80 -5.54
N LEU A 86 -6.66 12.60 -4.84
CA LEU A 86 -7.83 13.50 -4.90
C LEU A 86 -7.65 14.89 -4.26
N LEU A 87 -6.66 15.08 -3.38
CA LEU A 87 -6.36 16.37 -2.73
C LEU A 87 -5.20 17.13 -3.38
N ILE A 88 -4.52 16.50 -4.36
CA ILE A 88 -3.39 17.08 -5.10
C ILE A 88 -3.83 17.60 -6.48
N ASP A 89 -5.06 17.27 -6.91
CA ASP A 89 -5.79 17.99 -7.98
C ASP A 89 -6.41 19.29 -7.44
#